data_AF-G1VCL5-F1
#
_entry.id   AF-G1VCL5-F1
#
_cell.length_a   1.000
_cell.length_b   1.000
_cell.length_c   1.000
_cell.angle_alpha   90.00
_cell.angle_beta   90.00
_cell.angle_gamma   90.00
#
_symmetry.space_group_name_H-M   'P 1'
#
loop_
_entity.id
_entity.type
_entity.pdbx_description
1 polymer ?
#
loop_
_entity_poly.entity_id
_entity_poly.type
_entity_poly.pdbx_seq_one_letter_code
_entity_poly.pdbx_strand_id
1 'polypeptide(L)'
;MATTENNEISKRDRQLGRLREKYPDKKFEDDEEIYGQIGEDYDNYEKQLGGYREREKALSDMFASDPRSAEFLTEMSKGGNPVLSLLKNFGPDIKETLDDPDKMQELADVWAEEQQRIAKSKQLDDEYAENLPKSLDALKQFQEERGLTDEQADEIIFHLINIVRDGVMGKFSPEMFDLMTKAINHDEDVADAQEEGEVAGRNQKVTEKLRKNKNGDGLAPLNGRNNQQGSGKQGMDIFDIANMA
;
A
#
# COMPACT_ATOMS: atom_id res chain seq x y z
N MET A 1 -47.74 50.98 -13.70
CA MET A 1 -47.20 50.02 -12.72
C MET A 1 -46.19 49.15 -13.43
N ALA A 2 -44.91 49.28 -13.09
CA ALA A 2 -43.87 48.29 -13.35
C ALA A 2 -42.75 48.61 -12.36
N THR A 3 -42.83 48.02 -11.17
CA THR A 3 -41.75 48.04 -10.18
C THR A 3 -40.69 47.07 -10.67
N THR A 4 -39.56 47.60 -11.12
CA THR A 4 -38.36 46.81 -11.40
C THR A 4 -37.77 46.39 -10.05
N GLU A 5 -38.05 45.15 -9.63
CA GLU A 5 -37.37 44.55 -8.48
C GLU A 5 -35.89 44.36 -8.84
N ASN A 6 -35.05 45.25 -8.33
CA ASN A 6 -33.61 45.09 -8.37
C ASN A 6 -33.24 44.04 -7.31
N ASN A 7 -33.28 42.77 -7.69
CA ASN A 7 -32.95 41.65 -6.80
C ASN A 7 -31.42 41.60 -6.62
N GLU A 8 -30.89 42.47 -5.75
CA GLU A 8 -29.48 42.47 -5.38
C GLU A 8 -29.14 41.12 -4.73
N ILE A 9 -28.38 40.29 -5.44
CA ILE A 9 -27.84 39.03 -4.93
C ILE A 9 -27.15 39.30 -3.59
N SER A 10 -27.61 38.64 -2.52
CA SER A 10 -27.03 38.81 -1.19
C SER A 10 -25.55 38.42 -1.17
N LYS A 11 -24.76 39.06 -0.30
CA LYS A 11 -23.35 38.71 -0.09
C LYS A 11 -23.17 37.22 0.23
N ARG A 12 -24.13 36.64 0.96
CA ARG A 12 -24.18 35.22 1.30
C ARG A 12 -24.35 34.35 0.05
N ASP A 13 -25.33 34.68 -0.80
CA ASP A 13 -25.60 33.92 -2.03
C ASP A 13 -24.44 33.98 -3.02
N ARG A 14 -23.74 35.12 -3.09
CA ARG A 14 -22.52 35.26 -3.89
C ARG A 14 -21.39 34.35 -3.37
N GLN A 15 -21.22 34.27 -2.05
CA GLN A 15 -20.18 33.41 -1.44
C GLN A 15 -20.51 31.92 -1.61
N LEU A 16 -21.78 31.55 -1.43
CA LEU A 16 -22.27 30.20 -1.71
C LEU A 16 -22.10 29.80 -3.17
N GLY A 17 -22.33 30.73 -4.11
CA GLY A 17 -22.09 30.51 -5.53
C GLY A 17 -20.64 30.12 -5.82
N ARG A 18 -19.66 30.81 -5.23
CA ARG A 18 -18.23 30.49 -5.37
C ARG A 18 -17.86 29.14 -4.76
N LEU A 19 -18.42 28.82 -3.59
CA LEU A 19 -18.18 27.54 -2.94
C LEU A 19 -18.74 26.37 -3.77
N ARG A 20 -19.94 26.51 -4.32
CA ARG A 20 -20.56 25.49 -5.19
C ARG A 20 -19.84 25.35 -6.53
N GLU A 21 -19.26 26.43 -7.06
CA GLU A 21 -18.42 26.38 -8.25
C GLU A 21 -17.10 25.63 -7.99
N LYS A 22 -16.49 25.86 -6.83
CA LYS A 22 -15.23 25.21 -6.42
C LYS A 22 -15.44 23.77 -5.93
N TYR A 23 -16.59 23.47 -5.32
CA TYR A 23 -16.96 22.20 -4.71
C TYR A 23 -18.35 21.77 -5.21
N PRO A 24 -18.47 21.27 -6.46
CA PRO A 24 -19.75 20.94 -7.06
C PRO A 24 -20.48 19.79 -6.35
N ASP A 25 -19.76 18.94 -5.62
CA ASP A 25 -20.31 17.77 -4.91
C ASP A 25 -20.86 18.11 -3.51
N LYS A 26 -20.61 19.33 -3.01
CA LYS A 26 -21.08 19.78 -1.68
C LYS A 26 -22.33 20.62 -1.81
N LYS A 27 -23.31 20.37 -0.93
CA LYS A 27 -24.63 21.02 -1.02
C LYS A 27 -24.68 22.36 -0.27
N PHE A 28 -23.89 22.49 0.80
CA PHE A 28 -23.83 23.68 1.65
C PHE A 28 -25.22 24.04 2.20
N GLU A 29 -25.85 23.08 2.88
CA GLU A 29 -27.24 23.19 3.37
C GLU A 29 -27.34 23.95 4.70
N ASP A 30 -26.30 23.89 5.53
CA ASP A 30 -26.24 24.56 6.83
C ASP A 30 -25.00 25.47 7.00
N ASP A 31 -25.04 26.30 8.03
CA ASP A 31 -23.96 27.24 8.34
C ASP A 31 -22.66 26.52 8.75
N GLU A 32 -22.74 25.34 9.37
CA GLU A 32 -21.57 24.59 9.83
C GLU A 32 -20.76 24.03 8.66
N GLU A 33 -21.41 23.47 7.64
CA GLU A 33 -20.81 22.99 6.39
C GLU A 33 -20.18 24.16 5.61
N ILE A 34 -20.86 25.31 5.57
CA ILE A 34 -20.37 26.53 4.89
C ILE A 34 -19.12 27.05 5.60
N TYR A 35 -19.18 27.30 6.91
CA TYR A 35 -18.07 27.88 7.66
C TYR A 35 -16.92 26.88 7.85
N GLY A 36 -17.21 25.58 7.94
CA GLY A 36 -16.21 24.52 7.97
C GLY A 36 -15.38 24.47 6.69
N GLN A 37 -16.03 24.43 5.51
CA GLN A 37 -15.31 24.46 4.23
C GLN A 37 -14.50 25.74 4.04
N ILE A 38 -15.06 26.89 4.45
CA ILE A 38 -14.35 28.16 4.39
C ILE A 38 -13.10 28.11 5.29
N GLY A 39 -13.20 27.55 6.49
CA GLY A 39 -12.07 27.32 7.39
C GLY A 39 -10.99 26.43 6.76
N GLU A 40 -11.37 25.27 6.22
CA GLU A 40 -10.46 24.37 5.51
C GLU A 40 -9.76 25.04 4.32
N ASP A 41 -10.50 25.86 3.56
CA ASP A 41 -9.94 26.65 2.46
C ASP A 41 -8.89 27.64 2.97
N TYR A 42 -9.18 28.35 4.05
CA TYR A 42 -8.23 29.29 4.65
C TYR A 42 -6.98 28.58 5.15
N ASP A 43 -7.11 27.46 5.86
CA ASP A 43 -5.98 26.68 6.34
C ASP A 43 -5.11 26.16 5.18
N ASN A 44 -5.76 25.68 4.12
CA ASN A 44 -5.04 25.23 2.92
C ASN A 44 -4.33 26.40 2.21
N TYR A 45 -4.99 27.55 2.08
CA TYR A 45 -4.37 28.74 1.53
C TYR A 45 -3.19 29.22 2.37
N GLU A 46 -3.30 29.19 3.69
CA GLU A 46 -2.22 29.55 4.60
C GLU A 46 -1.04 28.60 4.45
N LYS A 47 -1.30 27.28 4.39
CA LYS A 47 -0.28 26.27 4.15
C LYS A 47 0.41 26.46 2.79
N GLN A 48 -0.36 26.68 1.73
CA GLN A 48 0.19 26.93 0.40
C GLN A 48 1.01 28.21 0.37
N LEU A 49 0.52 29.29 0.98
CA LEU A 49 1.20 30.57 1.07
C LEU A 49 2.51 30.46 1.87
N GLY A 50 2.50 29.71 2.98
CA GLY A 50 3.71 29.34 3.71
C GLY A 50 4.72 28.66 2.79
N GLY A 51 4.29 27.64 2.06
CA GLY A 51 5.14 26.95 1.09
C GLY A 51 5.64 27.84 -0.05
N TYR A 52 4.84 28.80 -0.54
CA TYR A 52 5.28 29.79 -1.53
C TYR A 52 6.34 30.71 -0.96
N ARG A 53 6.15 31.23 0.26
CA ARG A 53 7.12 32.08 0.95
C ARG A 53 8.43 31.35 1.21
N GLU A 54 8.38 30.08 1.57
CA GLU A 54 9.58 29.25 1.77
C GLU A 54 10.35 29.05 0.46
N ARG A 55 9.67 28.71 -0.65
CA ARG A 55 10.31 28.57 -1.96
C ARG A 55 10.85 29.90 -2.49
N GLU A 56 10.10 30.98 -2.33
CA GLU A 56 10.51 32.33 -2.69
C GLU A 56 11.74 32.75 -1.90
N LYS A 57 11.74 32.50 -0.58
CA LYS A 57 12.91 32.75 0.27
C LYS A 57 14.10 31.94 -0.19
N ALA A 58 13.94 30.64 -0.47
CA ALA A 58 15.04 29.80 -0.95
C ALA A 58 15.61 30.30 -2.28
N LEU A 59 14.76 30.70 -3.23
CA LEU A 59 15.20 31.29 -4.50
C LEU A 59 15.88 32.65 -4.30
N SER A 60 15.33 33.49 -3.42
CA SER A 60 15.92 34.79 -3.08
C SER A 60 17.28 34.62 -2.41
N ASP A 61 17.42 33.68 -1.47
CA ASP A 61 18.66 33.37 -0.77
C ASP A 61 19.70 32.83 -1.76
N MET A 62 19.29 32.00 -2.73
CA MET A 62 20.15 31.52 -3.83
C MET A 62 20.62 32.66 -4.74
N PHE A 63 19.75 33.62 -5.07
CA PHE A 63 20.14 34.79 -5.87
C PHE A 63 21.01 35.77 -5.08
N ALA A 64 20.82 35.85 -3.77
CA ALA A 64 21.66 36.64 -2.88
C ALA A 64 23.05 36.01 -2.70
N SER A 65 23.14 34.68 -2.69
CA SER A 65 24.42 33.96 -2.53
C SER A 65 25.27 34.03 -3.80
N ASP A 66 24.67 33.90 -4.98
CA ASP A 66 25.35 34.17 -6.26
C ASP A 66 24.39 34.84 -7.26
N PRO A 67 24.55 36.16 -7.53
CA PRO A 67 23.73 36.89 -8.50
C PRO A 67 23.74 36.31 -9.91
N ARG A 68 24.80 35.58 -10.29
CA ARG A 68 24.93 34.96 -11.62
C ARG A 68 23.94 33.82 -11.81
N SER A 69 23.46 33.21 -10.72
CA SER A 69 22.41 32.19 -10.75
C SER A 69 21.08 32.74 -11.26
N ALA A 70 20.78 34.02 -10.98
CA ALA A 70 19.59 34.69 -11.50
C ALA A 70 19.67 34.92 -13.01
N GLU A 71 20.83 35.35 -13.51
CA GLU A 71 21.06 35.52 -14.95
C GLU A 71 20.96 34.17 -15.67
N PHE A 72 21.57 33.12 -15.12
CA PHE A 72 21.48 31.76 -15.63
C PHE A 72 20.02 31.28 -15.76
N LEU A 73 19.23 31.36 -14.68
CA LEU A 73 17.82 30.93 -14.72
C LEU A 73 16.97 31.81 -15.66
N THR A 74 17.26 33.10 -15.74
CA THR A 74 16.55 34.02 -16.64
C THR A 74 16.82 33.69 -18.11
N GLU A 75 18.05 33.37 -18.48
CA GLU A 75 18.38 32.95 -19.85
C GLU A 75 17.72 31.61 -20.20
N MET A 76 17.75 30.66 -19.28
CA MET A 76 17.09 29.36 -19.41
C MET A 76 15.58 29.48 -19.62
N SER A 77 14.90 30.32 -18.83
CA SER A 77 13.45 30.56 -18.98
C SER A 77 13.07 31.20 -20.32
N LYS A 78 14.01 31.85 -21.00
CA LYS A 78 13.85 32.39 -22.36
C LYS A 78 14.19 31.38 -23.46
N GLY A 79 14.45 30.12 -23.11
CA GLY A 79 14.84 29.07 -24.04
C GLY A 79 16.31 29.10 -24.45
N GLY A 80 17.17 29.78 -23.68
CA GLY A 80 18.62 29.77 -23.88
C GLY A 80 19.21 28.36 -23.70
N ASN A 81 20.35 28.10 -24.34
CA ASN A 81 21.05 26.82 -24.19
C ASN A 81 21.67 26.73 -22.77
N PRO A 82 21.31 25.72 -21.96
CA PRO A 82 21.79 25.59 -20.58
C PRO A 82 23.31 25.55 -20.46
N VAL A 83 23.98 24.83 -21.37
CA VAL A 83 25.44 24.64 -21.31
C VAL A 83 26.16 25.93 -21.66
N LEU A 84 25.67 26.65 -22.67
CA LEU A 84 26.25 27.95 -23.05
C LEU A 84 26.01 29.00 -21.97
N SER A 85 24.84 29.02 -21.34
CA SER A 85 24.53 29.92 -20.23
C SER A 85 25.36 29.60 -18.98
N LEU A 86 25.62 28.33 -18.68
CA LEU A 86 26.57 27.94 -17.61
C LEU A 86 27.98 28.45 -17.89
N LEU A 87 28.51 28.21 -19.10
CA LEU A 87 29.84 28.68 -19.49
C LEU A 87 29.93 30.20 -19.53
N LYS A 88 28.87 30.90 -19.92
CA LYS A 88 28.83 32.37 -19.92
C LYS A 88 28.90 32.94 -18.50
N ASN A 89 28.13 32.38 -17.58
CA ASN A 89 28.00 32.91 -16.22
C ASN A 89 29.12 32.41 -15.27
N PHE A 90 29.58 31.17 -15.44
CA PHE A 90 30.51 30.50 -14.52
C PHE A 90 31.82 30.02 -15.19
N GLY A 91 32.01 30.30 -16.49
CA GLY A 91 33.16 29.81 -17.27
C GLY A 91 34.55 30.08 -16.67
N PRO A 92 34.83 31.28 -16.11
CA PRO A 92 36.10 31.54 -15.43
C PRO A 92 36.33 30.61 -14.23
N ASP A 93 35.31 30.41 -13.39
CA ASP A 93 35.40 29.55 -12.19
C ASP A 93 35.51 28.07 -12.58
N ILE A 94 34.80 27.67 -13.64
CA ILE A 94 34.91 26.32 -14.23
C ILE A 94 36.34 26.10 -14.73
N LYS A 95 36.90 27.08 -15.43
CA LYS A 95 38.27 26.99 -15.93
C LYS A 95 39.28 26.91 -14.77
N GLU A 96 39.13 27.73 -13.74
CA GLU A 96 39.98 27.67 -12.54
C GLU A 96 39.88 26.30 -11.85
N THR A 97 38.68 25.73 -11.77
CA THR A 97 38.44 24.40 -11.21
C THR A 97 39.13 23.29 -12.03
N LEU A 98 39.18 23.44 -13.35
CA LEU A 98 39.86 22.51 -14.25
C LEU A 98 41.38 22.68 -14.26
N ASP A 99 41.87 23.88 -13.98
CA ASP A 99 43.31 24.19 -13.91
C ASP A 99 43.92 23.81 -12.54
N ASP A 100 43.10 23.53 -11.53
CA ASP A 100 43.49 23.08 -10.18
C ASP A 100 43.41 21.53 -10.05
N PRO A 101 44.54 20.82 -9.87
CA PRO A 101 44.56 19.36 -9.79
C PRO A 101 43.71 18.76 -8.66
N ASP A 102 43.64 19.44 -7.52
CA ASP A 102 42.92 18.91 -6.35
C ASP A 102 41.40 19.02 -6.57
N LYS A 103 40.93 20.15 -7.11
CA LYS A 103 39.51 20.34 -7.46
C LYS A 103 39.10 19.50 -8.68
N MET A 104 40.01 19.23 -9.60
CA MET A 104 39.76 18.31 -10.73
C MET A 104 39.50 16.89 -10.24
N GLN A 105 40.18 16.44 -9.17
CA GLN A 105 39.92 15.14 -8.55
C GLN A 105 38.52 15.10 -7.91
N GLU A 106 38.12 16.16 -7.18
CA GLU A 106 36.76 16.25 -6.63
C GLU A 106 35.69 16.19 -7.74
N LEU A 107 35.91 16.88 -8.86
CA LEU A 107 35.01 16.82 -10.01
C LEU A 107 34.94 15.41 -10.63
N ALA A 108 36.08 14.72 -10.72
CA ALA A 108 36.15 13.35 -11.22
C ALA A 108 35.38 12.37 -10.31
N ASP A 109 35.47 12.55 -8.99
CA ASP A 109 34.76 11.72 -8.02
C ASP A 109 33.24 11.92 -8.11
N VAL A 110 32.77 13.18 -8.16
CA VAL A 110 31.36 13.52 -8.36
C VAL A 110 30.83 12.96 -9.68
N TRP A 111 31.61 13.08 -10.76
CA TRP A 111 31.24 12.54 -12.05
C TRP A 111 31.16 11.00 -12.02
N ALA A 112 32.10 10.33 -11.37
CA ALA A 112 32.10 8.89 -11.24
C ALA A 112 30.87 8.40 -10.45
N GLU A 113 30.52 9.06 -9.35
CA GLU A 113 29.31 8.76 -8.58
C GLU A 113 28.03 8.94 -9.42
N GLU A 114 27.94 10.05 -10.15
CA GLU A 114 26.80 10.36 -11.01
C GLU A 114 26.65 9.31 -12.13
N GLN A 115 27.75 8.92 -12.77
CA GLN A 115 27.74 7.87 -13.79
C GLN A 115 27.33 6.52 -13.21
N GLN A 116 27.80 6.16 -12.00
CA GLN A 116 27.37 4.95 -11.32
C GLN A 116 25.87 4.98 -11.01
N ARG A 117 25.35 6.12 -10.55
CA ARG A 117 23.91 6.29 -10.27
C ARG A 117 23.07 6.15 -11.54
N ILE A 118 23.48 6.80 -12.63
CA ILE A 118 22.81 6.71 -13.94
C ILE A 118 22.85 5.27 -14.44
N ALA A 119 24.01 4.62 -14.39
CA ALA A 119 24.16 3.23 -14.82
C ALA A 119 23.26 2.29 -14.00
N LYS A 120 23.24 2.45 -12.68
CA LYS A 120 22.39 1.64 -11.78
C LYS A 120 20.90 1.89 -12.01
N SER A 121 20.49 3.15 -12.17
CA SER A 121 19.09 3.48 -12.50
C SER A 121 18.68 2.82 -13.81
N LYS A 122 19.51 2.97 -14.85
CA LYS A 122 19.26 2.37 -16.15
C LYS A 122 19.21 0.84 -16.08
N GLN A 123 20.10 0.21 -15.32
CA GLN A 123 20.06 -1.24 -15.10
C GLN A 123 18.74 -1.69 -14.47
N LEU A 124 18.26 -0.99 -13.44
CA LEU A 124 16.98 -1.31 -12.80
C LEU A 124 15.80 -1.10 -13.75
N ASP A 125 15.82 -0.03 -14.55
CA ASP A 125 14.79 0.25 -15.55
C ASP A 125 14.78 -0.82 -16.66
N ASP A 126 15.96 -1.20 -17.17
CA ASP A 126 16.13 -2.23 -18.19
C ASP A 126 15.67 -3.60 -17.65
N GLU A 127 16.05 -3.97 -16.42
CA GLU A 127 15.60 -5.20 -15.75
C GLU A 127 14.07 -5.20 -15.55
N TYR A 128 13.49 -4.09 -15.12
CA TYR A 128 12.06 -3.96 -14.96
C TYR A 128 11.33 -4.12 -16.31
N ALA A 129 11.81 -3.45 -17.35
CA ALA A 129 11.25 -3.53 -18.70
C ALA A 129 11.36 -4.94 -19.30
N GLU A 130 12.44 -5.68 -19.02
CA GLU A 130 12.60 -7.07 -19.45
C GLU A 130 11.69 -8.04 -18.67
N ASN A 131 11.53 -7.82 -17.36
CA ASN A 131 10.79 -8.72 -16.48
C ASN A 131 9.27 -8.52 -16.58
N LEU A 132 8.78 -7.31 -16.84
CA LEU A 132 7.35 -7.03 -16.87
C LEU A 132 6.59 -7.90 -17.90
N PRO A 133 7.03 -8.03 -19.17
CA PRO A 133 6.38 -8.93 -20.12
C PRO A 133 6.40 -10.39 -19.67
N LYS A 134 7.51 -10.86 -19.08
CA LYS A 134 7.64 -12.24 -18.59
C LYS A 134 6.65 -12.52 -17.46
N SER A 135 6.47 -11.56 -16.55
CA SER A 135 5.49 -11.66 -15.47
C SER A 135 4.06 -11.68 -15.99
N LEU A 136 3.75 -10.93 -17.05
CA LEU A 136 2.44 -10.98 -17.71
C LEU A 136 2.18 -12.33 -18.38
N ASP A 137 3.18 -12.91 -19.04
CA ASP A 137 3.04 -14.23 -19.64
C ASP A 137 2.90 -15.34 -18.58
N ALA A 138 3.61 -15.23 -17.46
CA ALA A 138 3.44 -16.14 -16.32
C ALA A 138 2.03 -16.06 -15.72
N LEU A 139 1.45 -14.86 -15.61
CA LEU A 139 0.07 -14.70 -15.15
C LEU A 139 -0.93 -15.37 -16.08
N LYS A 140 -0.77 -15.20 -17.41
CA LYS A 140 -1.65 -15.86 -18.39
C LYS A 140 -1.57 -17.38 -18.28
N GLN A 141 -0.37 -17.93 -18.17
CA GLN A 141 -0.19 -19.38 -17.98
C GLN A 141 -0.87 -19.85 -16.69
N PHE A 142 -0.67 -19.12 -15.59
CA PHE A 142 -1.33 -19.44 -14.32
C PHE A 142 -2.87 -19.38 -14.41
N GLN A 143 -3.39 -18.38 -15.14
CA GLN A 143 -4.82 -18.23 -15.40
C GLN A 143 -5.37 -19.43 -16.18
N GLU A 144 -4.69 -19.84 -17.27
CA GLU A 144 -5.07 -20.98 -18.09
C GLU A 144 -5.03 -22.30 -17.30
N GLU A 145 -3.96 -22.55 -16.54
CA GLU A 145 -3.78 -23.77 -15.74
C GLU A 145 -4.83 -23.92 -14.64
N ARG A 146 -5.26 -22.80 -14.04
CA ARG A 146 -6.22 -22.78 -12.93
C ARG A 146 -7.65 -22.51 -13.38
N GLY A 147 -7.88 -22.22 -14.66
CA GLY A 147 -9.19 -21.88 -15.21
C GLY A 147 -9.79 -20.61 -14.59
N LEU A 148 -8.95 -19.62 -14.27
CA LEU A 148 -9.37 -18.36 -13.64
C LEU A 148 -10.00 -17.42 -14.68
N THR A 149 -11.00 -16.64 -14.26
CA THR A 149 -11.52 -15.55 -15.09
C THR A 149 -10.55 -14.38 -15.13
N ASP A 150 -10.70 -13.49 -16.12
CA ASP A 150 -9.88 -12.28 -16.23
C ASP A 150 -10.00 -11.41 -14.96
N GLU A 151 -11.21 -11.29 -14.41
CA GLU A 151 -11.45 -10.52 -13.17
C GLU A 151 -10.70 -11.11 -11.96
N GLN A 152 -10.61 -12.43 -11.87
CA GLN A 152 -9.88 -13.08 -10.77
C GLN A 152 -8.36 -12.89 -10.93
N ALA A 153 -7.84 -12.93 -12.16
CA ALA A 153 -6.44 -12.65 -12.43
C ALA A 153 -6.08 -11.18 -12.11
N ASP A 154 -6.97 -10.24 -12.45
CA ASP A 154 -6.83 -8.82 -12.14
C ASP A 154 -6.81 -8.58 -10.63
N GLU A 155 -7.71 -9.21 -9.86
CA GLU A 155 -7.72 -9.12 -8.40
C GLU A 155 -6.40 -9.62 -7.78
N ILE A 156 -5.86 -10.75 -8.26
CA ILE A 156 -4.59 -11.30 -7.78
C ILE A 156 -3.44 -10.30 -8.00
N ILE A 157 -3.32 -9.74 -9.22
CA ILE A 157 -2.28 -8.76 -9.53
C ILE A 157 -2.46 -7.48 -8.73
N PHE A 158 -3.68 -7.01 -8.58
CA PHE A 158 -3.97 -5.83 -7.76
C PHE A 158 -3.51 -6.02 -6.32
N HIS A 159 -3.81 -7.17 -5.71
CA HIS A 159 -3.33 -7.50 -4.37
C HIS A 159 -1.80 -7.58 -4.31
N LEU A 160 -1.15 -8.24 -5.27
CA LEU A 160 0.30 -8.35 -5.33
C LEU A 160 0.99 -6.98 -5.42
N ILE A 161 0.48 -6.07 -6.25
CA ILE A 161 1.04 -4.71 -6.40
C ILE A 161 0.92 -3.92 -5.09
N ASN A 162 -0.19 -4.06 -4.37
CA ASN A 162 -0.35 -3.41 -3.06
C ASN A 162 0.64 -3.95 -2.02
N ILE A 163 0.86 -5.27 -1.99
CA ILE A 163 1.88 -5.89 -1.12
C ILE A 163 3.27 -5.33 -1.44
N VAL A 164 3.65 -5.27 -2.72
CA VAL A 164 4.94 -4.73 -3.15
C VAL A 164 5.06 -3.24 -2.78
N ARG A 165 4.02 -2.45 -3.02
CA ARG A 165 3.96 -1.02 -2.67
C ARG A 165 4.20 -0.81 -1.17
N ASP A 166 3.48 -1.56 -0.33
CA ASP A 166 3.60 -1.45 1.11
C ASP A 166 4.97 -1.93 1.61
N GLY A 167 5.51 -2.99 1.00
CA GLY A 167 6.88 -3.46 1.25
C GLY A 167 7.94 -2.40 0.93
N VAL A 168 7.83 -1.72 -0.21
CA VAL A 168 8.71 -0.60 -0.58
C VAL A 168 8.59 0.57 0.40
N MET A 169 7.40 0.80 0.95
CA MET A 169 7.16 1.82 1.98
C MET A 169 7.49 1.37 3.41
N GLY A 170 7.92 0.12 3.61
CA GLY A 170 8.19 -0.45 4.94
C GLY A 170 6.94 -0.66 5.81
N LYS A 171 5.75 -0.74 5.20
CA LYS A 171 4.46 -0.89 5.89
C LYS A 171 4.04 -2.35 5.96
N PHE A 172 4.45 -3.06 7.01
CA PHE A 172 4.01 -4.43 7.25
C PHE A 172 2.91 -4.44 8.31
N SER A 173 1.66 -4.65 7.89
CA SER A 173 0.51 -4.61 8.78
C SER A 173 0.20 -5.99 9.40
N PRO A 174 -0.51 -6.07 10.54
CA PRO A 174 -1.00 -7.33 11.10
C PRO A 174 -1.78 -8.17 10.09
N GLU A 175 -2.57 -7.52 9.23
CA GLU A 175 -3.34 -8.17 8.17
C GLU A 175 -2.42 -8.84 7.13
N MET A 176 -1.28 -8.22 6.80
CA MET A 176 -0.27 -8.82 5.92
C MET A 176 0.35 -10.07 6.57
N PHE A 177 0.70 -10.01 7.85
CA PHE A 177 1.25 -11.16 8.57
C PHE A 177 0.24 -12.32 8.65
N ASP A 178 -1.04 -12.02 8.91
CA ASP A 178 -2.11 -13.02 8.93
C ASP A 178 -2.32 -13.65 7.54
N LEU A 179 -2.37 -12.84 6.48
CA LEU A 179 -2.46 -13.31 5.09
C LEU A 179 -1.32 -14.27 4.75
N MET A 180 -0.08 -13.90 5.07
CA MET A 180 1.09 -14.74 4.80
C MET A 180 1.10 -16.02 5.64
N THR A 181 0.65 -15.96 6.88
CA THR A 181 0.54 -17.16 7.74
C THR A 181 -0.46 -18.16 7.15
N LYS A 182 -1.63 -17.68 6.74
CA LYS A 182 -2.65 -18.51 6.06
C LYS A 182 -2.17 -19.06 4.73
N ALA A 183 -1.39 -18.27 3.97
CA ALA A 183 -0.83 -18.73 2.70
C ALA A 183 0.18 -19.87 2.89
N ILE A 184 1.00 -19.82 3.95
CA ILE A 184 2.00 -20.86 4.25
C ILE A 184 1.35 -22.17 4.72
N ASN A 185 0.33 -22.07 5.56
CA ASN A 185 -0.31 -23.24 6.17
C ASN A 185 -1.52 -23.77 5.36
N HIS A 186 -1.84 -23.18 4.21
CA HIS A 186 -3.10 -23.43 3.50
C HIS A 186 -3.41 -24.92 3.28
N ASP A 187 -2.44 -25.68 2.75
CA ASP A 187 -2.66 -27.09 2.41
C ASP A 187 -2.81 -27.97 3.66
N GLU A 188 -2.08 -27.66 4.74
CA GLU A 188 -2.14 -28.37 6.03
C GLU A 188 -3.48 -28.09 6.72
N ASP A 189 -3.86 -26.80 6.82
CA ASP A 189 -5.13 -26.38 7.40
C ASP A 189 -6.33 -27.01 6.68
N VAL A 190 -6.26 -27.16 5.35
CA VAL A 190 -7.31 -27.83 4.55
C VAL A 190 -7.36 -29.34 4.81
N ALA A 191 -6.20 -30.00 4.90
CA ALA A 191 -6.12 -31.43 5.17
C ALA A 191 -6.65 -31.76 6.58
N ASP A 192 -6.23 -30.98 7.58
CA ASP A 192 -6.67 -31.13 8.97
C ASP A 192 -8.18 -30.89 9.09
N ALA A 193 -8.71 -29.84 8.46
CA ALA A 193 -10.14 -29.57 8.43
C ALA A 193 -10.95 -30.72 7.78
N GLN A 194 -10.39 -31.38 6.75
CA GLN A 194 -11.02 -32.54 6.13
C GLN A 194 -11.05 -33.75 7.06
N GLU A 195 -9.94 -34.06 7.75
CA GLU A 195 -9.86 -35.16 8.70
C GLU A 195 -10.80 -34.94 9.89
N GLU A 196 -10.76 -33.74 10.49
CA GLU A 196 -11.65 -33.35 11.58
C GLU A 196 -13.12 -33.44 11.15
N GLY A 197 -13.44 -32.98 9.93
CA GLY A 197 -14.77 -33.07 9.35
C GLY A 197 -15.24 -34.51 9.13
N GLU A 198 -14.36 -35.40 8.68
CA GLU A 198 -14.69 -36.83 8.51
C GLU A 198 -14.94 -37.50 9.86
N VAL A 199 -14.09 -37.24 10.86
CA VAL A 199 -14.25 -37.76 12.22
C VAL A 199 -15.56 -37.26 12.84
N ALA A 200 -15.84 -35.96 12.73
CA ALA A 200 -17.09 -35.36 13.20
C ALA A 200 -18.32 -35.99 12.50
N GLY A 201 -18.27 -36.18 11.19
CA GLY A 201 -19.33 -36.82 10.41
C GLY A 201 -19.57 -38.28 10.79
N ARG A 202 -18.49 -39.06 11.04
CA ARG A 202 -18.59 -40.44 11.55
C ARG A 202 -19.23 -40.46 12.94
N ASN A 203 -18.81 -39.57 13.84
CA ASN A 203 -19.36 -39.46 15.19
C ASN A 203 -20.84 -39.07 15.19
N GLN A 204 -21.25 -38.16 14.30
CA GLN A 204 -22.65 -37.79 14.13
C GLN A 204 -23.49 -38.97 13.62
N LYS A 205 -23.01 -39.71 12.61
CA LYS A 205 -23.70 -40.91 12.09
C LYS A 205 -23.85 -42.01 13.13
N VAL A 206 -22.84 -42.23 13.96
CA VAL A 206 -22.91 -43.17 15.10
C VAL A 206 -23.98 -42.72 16.08
N THR A 207 -23.97 -41.44 16.46
CA THR A 207 -24.95 -40.85 17.38
C THR A 207 -26.38 -40.96 16.84
N GLU A 208 -26.60 -40.71 15.55
CA GLU A 208 -27.90 -40.86 14.88
C GLU A 208 -28.37 -42.32 14.83
N LYS A 209 -27.49 -43.27 14.51
CA LYS A 209 -27.82 -44.70 14.53
C LYS A 209 -28.16 -45.19 15.93
N LEU A 210 -27.41 -44.78 16.94
CA LEU A 210 -27.69 -45.09 18.34
C LEU A 210 -29.03 -44.48 18.79
N ARG A 211 -29.37 -43.26 18.35
CA ARG A 211 -30.69 -42.66 18.58
C ARG A 211 -31.82 -43.45 17.91
N LYS A 212 -31.65 -43.91 16.66
CA LYS A 212 -32.66 -44.74 15.96
C LYS A 212 -32.84 -46.12 16.60
N ASN A 213 -31.77 -46.73 17.11
CA ASN A 213 -31.86 -48.02 17.83
C ASN A 213 -32.56 -47.93 19.19
N LYS A 214 -32.72 -46.74 19.78
CA LYS A 214 -33.53 -46.55 21.00
C LYS A 214 -35.05 -46.71 20.77
N ASN A 215 -35.51 -46.83 19.52
CA ASN A 215 -36.92 -47.13 19.20
C ASN A 215 -37.23 -48.63 19.09
N GLY A 216 -36.30 -49.51 19.50
CA GLY A 216 -36.53 -50.95 19.71
C GLY A 216 -36.39 -51.31 21.18
N ASP A 217 -37.06 -52.38 21.62
CA ASP A 217 -37.35 -52.83 23.01
C ASP A 217 -36.15 -53.13 23.92
N GLY A 218 -35.00 -52.45 23.75
CA GLY A 218 -33.91 -52.42 24.73
C GLY A 218 -33.14 -53.73 24.96
N LEU A 219 -33.55 -54.84 24.35
CA LEU A 219 -32.95 -56.15 24.58
C LEU A 219 -31.92 -56.49 23.49
N ALA A 220 -30.65 -56.57 23.89
CA ALA A 220 -29.59 -57.15 23.06
C ALA A 220 -29.82 -58.69 22.93
N PRO A 221 -29.61 -59.30 21.75
CA PRO A 221 -29.70 -60.75 21.62
C PRO A 221 -28.49 -61.40 22.31
N LEU A 222 -28.66 -61.75 23.58
CA LEU A 222 -27.66 -62.42 24.41
C LEU A 222 -27.68 -63.92 24.12
N ASN A 223 -26.82 -64.39 23.22
CA ASN A 223 -26.39 -65.79 23.20
C ASN A 223 -25.32 -65.96 24.29
N GLY A 224 -25.73 -66.55 25.40
CA GLY A 224 -24.93 -66.66 26.62
C GLY A 224 -23.78 -67.66 26.51
N ARG A 225 -22.61 -67.24 27.01
CA ARG A 225 -21.68 -68.12 27.71
C ARG A 225 -20.77 -67.32 28.66
N ASN A 226 -20.90 -67.64 29.95
CA ASN A 226 -20.10 -67.19 31.10
C ASN A 226 -18.59 -67.33 30.86
N ASN A 227 -17.75 -66.39 31.34
CA ASN A 227 -17.00 -66.54 32.61
C ASN A 227 -16.12 -65.30 32.96
N GLN A 228 -16.10 -64.95 34.25
CA GLN A 228 -15.05 -64.31 35.07
C GLN A 228 -14.44 -62.93 34.74
N GLN A 229 -14.96 -61.93 35.46
CA GLN A 229 -14.26 -61.04 36.42
C GLN A 229 -12.74 -60.77 36.23
N GLY A 230 -12.42 -59.56 35.77
CA GLY A 230 -11.10 -58.94 35.84
C GLY A 230 -11.23 -57.45 36.15
N SER A 231 -10.83 -57.08 37.36
CA SER A 231 -10.83 -55.75 37.96
C SER A 231 -10.13 -54.69 37.10
N GLY A 232 -10.77 -53.53 36.93
CA GLY A 232 -10.19 -52.34 36.32
C GLY A 232 -8.94 -51.86 37.09
N LYS A 233 -7.84 -51.69 36.36
CA LYS A 233 -6.76 -50.78 36.73
C LYS A 233 -6.91 -49.53 35.87
N GLN A 234 -7.31 -48.44 36.49
CA GLN A 234 -7.13 -47.09 35.96
C GLN A 234 -5.63 -46.88 35.73
N GLY A 235 -5.25 -46.58 34.49
CA GLY A 235 -3.92 -46.08 34.20
C GLY A 235 -3.77 -44.70 34.85
N MET A 236 -2.72 -44.51 35.65
CA MET A 236 -2.31 -43.18 36.09
C MET A 236 -1.94 -42.34 34.88
N ASP A 237 -2.42 -41.10 34.85
CA ASP A 237 -2.12 -40.12 33.81
C ASP A 237 -0.77 -39.46 34.11
N ILE A 238 -0.10 -38.90 33.10
CA ILE A 238 1.24 -38.29 33.23
C ILE A 238 1.26 -37.13 34.25
N PHE A 239 0.09 -36.55 34.53
CA PHE A 239 -0.13 -35.50 35.52
C PHE A 239 -0.17 -36.01 36.98
N ASP A 240 -0.42 -37.31 37.21
CA ASP A 240 -0.35 -37.91 38.55
C ASP A 240 1.12 -38.16 38.98
N ILE A 241 2.02 -38.35 38.02
CA ILE A 241 3.45 -38.64 38.25
C ILE A 241 4.24 -37.37 38.63
N ALA A 242 3.80 -36.19 38.16
CA ALA A 242 4.50 -34.93 38.40
C ALA A 242 4.29 -34.31 39.80
N ASN A 243 3.28 -34.76 40.55
CA ASN A 243 2.98 -34.26 41.90
C ASN A 243 3.62 -35.08 43.04
N MET A 244 4.49 -36.05 42.71
CA MET A 244 5.22 -36.87 43.70
C MET A 244 6.74 -36.62 43.71
N ALA A 245 7.21 -35.51 43.10
CA ALA A 245 8.61 -35.09 43.11
C ALA A 245 8.82 -33.80 43.92
#